data_AF-Q2TUN4-F1
#
_entry.id   AF-Q2TUN4-F1
#
_cell.length_a   1.000
_cell.length_b   1.000
_cell.length_c   1.000
_cell.angle_alpha   90.00
_cell.angle_beta   90.00
_cell.angle_gamma   90.00
#
_symmetry.space_group_name_H-M   'P 1'
#
loop_
_entity.id
_entity.type
_entity.pdbx_description
1 polymer ?
#
loop_
_entity_poly.entity_id
_entity_poly.type
_entity_poly.pdbx_seq_one_letter_code
_entity_poly.pdbx_strand_id
1 'polypeptide(L)'
;MNLHVPQTEEARTEALMLMGVQNNLCTPKNGDILVAATQDFLTSSFLITRKDTFYDRAAFSLMCSYMGDATESIDLPTPAILKPIELWTGKQLFSVLVRPNAKMRVFVNLMVMEKNYSKSGETMCPNDGCVYFRNSELISGQLGKATLGNGNKNGLFTVLLRDYNAYAAASCMNRLAKLSARWIGNHGFSIGIDDVQPGARLSSQKEERIKEGYSKCGMHIDLYNKGKLSLQPGCNAAQTLEAEITGELNKIREIAGSVCLKELHWRNSPLIMSQCGSKGSPINISQMIACVGQQSVGGRRAPNGFIDRSLPHFPRNDKPPAAKGFVANSFYSGLTATEFFFHTMGGREGLVDTAVKTAETGYMSRRLMKALEDLSAHYDGTVRSANSAIVQFVYGDDGMDPVHMEGKDGAPLNLDRLLMKTKAICPANGYDALPCSEISRKVHERLSQPDMQPEAGCSAAFKNSLLTFLENYIVSVRKVRSALGLPEEKNDSQEHNVLEKTVANICGFTSRQLEVFLETCIKRYHSKRMEAGAAVGAIGAQSIGEPG
;
A
#
# COMPACT_ATOMS: atom_id res chain seq x y z
N MET A 1 -24.50 8.86 -12.73
CA MET A 1 -23.81 10.05 -12.18
C MET A 1 -24.68 11.25 -12.50
N ASN A 2 -24.90 12.13 -11.52
CA ASN A 2 -25.65 13.36 -11.74
C ASN A 2 -24.67 14.47 -12.15
N LEU A 3 -25.11 15.41 -12.98
CA LEU A 3 -24.31 16.56 -13.41
C LEU A 3 -25.05 17.85 -13.04
N HIS A 4 -24.35 18.72 -12.31
CA HIS A 4 -24.85 20.03 -11.89
C HIS A 4 -23.92 21.11 -12.42
N VAL A 5 -24.48 22.25 -12.85
CA VAL A 5 -23.73 23.37 -13.42
C VAL A 5 -23.92 24.61 -12.53
N PRO A 6 -22.88 25.05 -11.79
CA PRO A 6 -22.94 26.28 -11.00
C PRO A 6 -23.28 27.48 -11.90
N GLN A 7 -24.26 28.29 -11.49
CA GLN A 7 -24.73 29.45 -12.26
C GLN A 7 -24.04 30.77 -11.85
N THR A 8 -23.48 30.82 -10.64
CA THR A 8 -22.79 32.02 -10.12
C THR A 8 -21.28 31.84 -10.18
N GLU A 9 -20.57 32.96 -10.35
CA GLU A 9 -19.10 32.99 -10.38
C GLU A 9 -18.48 32.59 -9.04
N GLU A 10 -19.12 32.94 -7.93
CA GLU A 10 -18.73 32.52 -6.57
C GLU A 10 -18.78 31.00 -6.43
N ALA A 11 -19.91 30.38 -6.77
CA ALA A 11 -20.07 28.93 -6.70
C ALA A 11 -19.14 28.20 -7.68
N ARG A 12 -18.86 28.79 -8.86
CA ARG A 12 -17.89 28.25 -9.81
C ARG A 12 -16.48 28.25 -9.22
N THR A 13 -16.09 29.34 -8.56
CA THR A 13 -14.77 29.49 -7.94
C THR A 13 -14.61 28.54 -6.76
N GLU A 14 -15.62 28.43 -5.91
CA GLU A 14 -15.64 27.48 -4.79
C GLU A 14 -15.53 26.03 -5.27
N ALA A 15 -16.33 25.64 -6.27
CA ALA A 15 -16.29 24.29 -6.83
C ALA A 15 -14.93 23.97 -7.48
N LEU A 16 -14.31 24.94 -8.16
CA LEU A 16 -13.02 24.75 -8.82
C LEU A 16 -11.88 24.63 -7.81
N MET A 17 -11.84 25.51 -6.80
CA MET A 17 -10.73 25.60 -5.85
C MET A 17 -10.83 24.57 -4.73
N LEU A 18 -12.02 24.31 -4.17
CA LEU A 18 -12.19 23.39 -3.04
C LEU A 18 -12.61 21.99 -3.49
N MET A 19 -13.54 21.88 -4.46
CA MET A 19 -14.10 20.59 -4.89
C MET A 19 -13.39 19.98 -6.11
N GLY A 20 -12.34 20.63 -6.61
CA GLY A 20 -11.56 20.16 -7.76
C GLY A 20 -10.93 18.78 -7.51
N VAL A 21 -10.97 17.89 -8.51
CA VAL A 21 -10.41 16.54 -8.42
C VAL A 21 -8.91 16.53 -8.11
N GLN A 22 -8.18 17.51 -8.65
CA GLN A 22 -6.74 17.65 -8.42
C GLN A 22 -6.41 17.96 -6.95
N ASN A 23 -7.30 18.69 -6.26
CA ASN A 23 -7.11 19.06 -4.86
C ASN A 23 -7.59 17.94 -3.91
N ASN A 24 -8.53 17.10 -4.37
CA ASN A 24 -9.12 16.00 -3.60
C ASN A 24 -8.59 14.62 -4.01
N LEU A 25 -7.27 14.48 -4.17
CA LEU A 25 -6.65 13.18 -4.48
C LEU A 25 -6.58 12.25 -3.25
N CYS A 26 -6.51 12.83 -2.04
CA CYS A 26 -6.44 12.10 -0.78
C CYS A 26 -7.82 12.05 -0.09
N THR A 27 -8.08 10.97 0.65
CA THR A 27 -9.24 10.91 1.56
C THR A 27 -8.94 11.64 2.88
N PRO A 28 -9.92 12.35 3.45
CA PRO A 28 -9.75 13.02 4.74
C PRO A 28 -9.71 12.08 5.95
N LYS A 29 -10.14 10.82 5.79
CA LYS A 29 -10.16 9.84 6.88
C LYS A 29 -8.77 9.50 7.39
N ASN A 30 -7.83 9.28 6.48
CA ASN A 30 -6.49 8.80 6.82
C ASN A 30 -5.37 9.43 5.98
N GLY A 31 -5.68 10.31 5.03
CA GLY A 31 -4.70 10.95 4.16
C GLY A 31 -4.09 10.02 3.10
N ASP A 32 -4.73 8.88 2.83
CA ASP A 32 -4.35 7.98 1.74
C ASP A 32 -4.86 8.50 0.41
N ILE A 33 -4.12 8.21 -0.66
CA ILE A 33 -4.55 8.54 -2.01
C ILE A 33 -5.68 7.61 -2.46
N LEU A 34 -6.79 8.21 -2.88
CA LEU A 34 -7.98 7.49 -3.36
C LEU A 34 -7.96 7.36 -4.89
N VAL A 35 -7.61 8.45 -5.57
CA VAL A 35 -7.43 8.46 -7.03
C VAL A 35 -6.05 7.89 -7.36
N ALA A 36 -6.00 6.63 -7.77
CA ALA A 36 -4.76 5.90 -8.03
C ALA A 36 -4.93 4.93 -9.22
N ALA A 37 -3.84 4.27 -9.61
CA ALA A 37 -3.89 3.28 -10.67
C ALA A 37 -4.69 2.04 -10.24
N THR A 38 -5.56 1.56 -11.12
CA THR A 38 -6.42 0.39 -10.89
C THR A 38 -6.27 -0.61 -12.03
N GLN A 39 -6.57 -1.88 -11.73
CA GLN A 39 -6.73 -2.96 -12.72
C GLN A 39 -5.63 -2.99 -13.80
N ASP A 40 -5.97 -2.73 -15.04
CA ASP A 40 -5.10 -2.83 -16.22
C ASP A 40 -3.88 -1.91 -16.13
N PHE A 41 -4.01 -0.74 -15.50
CA PHE A 41 -2.88 0.17 -15.29
C PHE A 41 -1.81 -0.47 -14.40
N LEU A 42 -2.22 -1.20 -13.36
CA LEU A 42 -1.31 -1.92 -12.47
C LEU A 42 -0.68 -3.12 -13.19
N THR A 43 -1.47 -3.89 -13.94
CA THR A 43 -0.95 -5.04 -14.69
C THR A 43 0.03 -4.61 -15.78
N SER A 44 -0.29 -3.57 -16.56
CA SER A 44 0.62 -2.99 -17.55
C SER A 44 1.92 -2.49 -16.91
N SER A 45 1.83 -1.72 -15.82
CA SER A 45 3.00 -1.22 -15.11
C SER A 45 3.92 -2.35 -14.62
N PHE A 46 3.32 -3.39 -14.07
CA PHE A 46 4.03 -4.56 -13.56
C PHE A 46 4.73 -5.35 -14.67
N LEU A 47 4.08 -5.51 -15.82
CA LEU A 47 4.67 -6.19 -16.98
C LEU A 47 5.79 -5.36 -17.61
N ILE A 48 5.58 -4.06 -17.81
CA ILE A 48 6.59 -3.15 -18.36
C ILE A 48 7.84 -3.14 -17.48
N THR A 49 7.70 -3.08 -16.15
CA THR A 49 8.83 -2.93 -15.22
C THR A 49 9.54 -4.24 -14.85
N ARG A 50 9.19 -5.36 -15.47
CA ARG A 50 9.90 -6.63 -15.31
C ARG A 50 11.37 -6.50 -15.77
N LYS A 51 12.26 -7.37 -15.28
CA LYS A 51 13.69 -7.37 -15.68
C LYS A 51 13.91 -7.84 -17.12
N ASP A 52 13.00 -8.68 -17.63
CA ASP A 52 13.15 -9.33 -18.94
C ASP A 52 12.63 -8.48 -20.11
N THR A 53 12.10 -7.27 -19.84
CA THR A 53 11.55 -6.39 -20.87
C THR A 53 12.60 -5.44 -21.41
N PHE A 54 12.97 -5.68 -22.68
CA PHE A 54 13.88 -4.85 -23.44
C PHE A 54 13.20 -4.31 -24.70
N TYR A 55 13.52 -3.07 -25.02
CA TYR A 55 13.01 -2.36 -26.19
C TYR A 55 14.18 -1.85 -27.03
N ASP A 56 14.05 -1.97 -28.34
CA ASP A 56 14.92 -1.26 -29.27
C ASP A 56 14.55 0.24 -29.32
N ARG A 57 15.36 1.03 -30.00
CA ARG A 57 15.15 2.48 -30.09
C ARG A 57 13.79 2.83 -30.69
N ALA A 58 13.33 2.07 -31.70
CA ALA A 58 12.07 2.32 -32.37
C ALA A 58 10.86 2.03 -31.46
N ALA A 59 10.81 0.86 -30.82
CA ALA A 59 9.74 0.54 -29.88
C ALA A 59 9.76 1.46 -28.66
N PHE A 60 10.93 1.79 -28.13
CA PHE A 60 11.04 2.72 -27.01
C PHE A 60 10.51 4.11 -27.36
N SER A 61 10.89 4.66 -28.53
CA SER A 61 10.39 5.94 -29.01
C SER A 61 8.87 5.92 -29.25
N LEU A 62 8.33 4.81 -29.76
CA LEU A 62 6.89 4.63 -29.92
C LEU A 62 6.17 4.64 -28.56
N MET A 63 6.72 3.96 -27.56
CA MET A 63 6.15 3.98 -26.20
C MET A 63 6.24 5.36 -25.56
N CYS A 64 7.31 6.12 -25.80
CA CYS A 64 7.40 7.53 -25.41
C CYS A 64 6.31 8.39 -26.09
N SER A 65 5.95 8.10 -27.35
CA SER A 65 4.83 8.77 -27.99
C SER A 65 3.46 8.43 -27.38
N TYR A 66 3.34 7.27 -26.70
CA TYR A 66 2.09 6.89 -26.04
C TYR A 66 1.83 7.65 -24.73
N MET A 67 2.86 8.16 -24.06
CA MET A 67 2.69 8.86 -22.79
C MET A 67 2.35 10.35 -22.97
N GLY A 68 2.97 11.01 -23.96
CA GLY A 68 2.89 12.45 -24.14
C GLY A 68 1.68 12.89 -24.98
N ASP A 69 1.19 14.09 -24.71
CA ASP A 69 0.44 14.85 -25.71
C ASP A 69 1.45 15.54 -26.63
N ALA A 70 1.10 15.77 -27.90
CA ALA A 70 2.02 16.18 -28.99
C ALA A 70 2.92 17.40 -28.70
N THR A 71 2.67 18.15 -27.63
CA THR A 71 3.42 19.32 -27.19
C THR A 71 4.59 19.03 -26.25
N GLU A 72 4.67 17.84 -25.64
CA GLU A 72 5.76 17.52 -24.71
C GLU A 72 7.04 17.13 -25.48
N SER A 73 8.14 17.82 -25.22
CA SER A 73 9.47 17.29 -25.57
C SER A 73 9.74 16.07 -24.69
N ILE A 74 10.52 15.12 -25.19
CA ILE A 74 10.97 13.96 -24.42
C ILE A 74 12.47 13.78 -24.66
N ASP A 75 13.24 13.80 -23.59
CA ASP A 75 14.67 13.51 -23.63
C ASP A 75 14.86 11.98 -23.50
N LEU A 76 15.35 11.35 -24.57
CA LEU A 76 15.63 9.91 -24.56
C LEU A 76 16.84 9.61 -23.67
N PRO A 77 16.72 8.72 -22.66
CA PRO A 77 17.85 8.35 -21.83
C PRO A 77 18.86 7.51 -22.60
N THR A 78 20.07 7.41 -22.09
CA THR A 78 21.08 6.47 -22.60
C THR A 78 20.57 5.02 -22.47
N PRO A 79 20.77 4.16 -23.48
CA PRO A 79 20.33 2.77 -23.40
C PRO A 79 21.03 2.03 -22.25
N ALA A 80 20.32 1.11 -21.61
CA ALA A 80 20.86 0.32 -20.51
C ALA A 80 21.96 -0.65 -20.99
N ILE A 81 21.81 -1.19 -22.20
CA ILE A 81 22.80 -2.05 -22.85
C ILE A 81 23.28 -1.31 -24.10
N LEU A 82 24.58 -1.04 -24.19
CA LEU A 82 25.22 -0.37 -25.34
C LEU A 82 25.77 -1.36 -26.37
N LYS A 83 26.36 -2.46 -25.89
CA LYS A 83 26.86 -3.57 -26.71
C LYS A 83 26.34 -4.89 -26.11
N PRO A 84 25.92 -5.88 -26.91
CA PRO A 84 26.07 -5.98 -28.37
C PRO A 84 25.05 -5.17 -29.19
N ILE A 85 23.88 -4.84 -28.63
CA ILE A 85 22.83 -4.04 -29.27
C ILE A 85 22.31 -2.99 -28.29
N GLU A 86 21.88 -1.84 -28.82
CA GLU A 86 21.31 -0.75 -28.03
C GLU A 86 19.90 -1.14 -27.55
N LEU A 87 19.77 -1.43 -26.26
CA LEU A 87 18.49 -1.81 -25.64
C LEU A 87 18.17 -0.92 -24.44
N TRP A 88 16.91 -0.50 -24.38
CA TRP A 88 16.32 0.20 -23.25
C TRP A 88 15.49 -0.78 -22.42
N THR A 89 15.49 -0.59 -21.11
CA THR A 89 14.65 -1.39 -20.21
C THR A 89 13.29 -0.73 -20.02
N GLY A 90 12.27 -1.51 -19.67
CA GLY A 90 10.98 -0.93 -19.31
C GLY A 90 11.00 -0.09 -18.02
N LYS A 91 12.01 -0.26 -17.15
CA LYS A 91 12.23 0.63 -16.01
C LYS A 91 12.63 2.04 -16.43
N GLN A 92 13.48 2.17 -17.45
CA GLN A 92 13.85 3.47 -18.03
C GLN A 92 12.63 4.18 -18.63
N LEU A 93 11.70 3.45 -19.23
CA LEU A 93 10.45 4.01 -19.73
C LEU A 93 9.63 4.65 -18.60
N PHE A 94 9.59 4.02 -17.43
CA PHE A 94 8.95 4.59 -16.24
C PHE A 94 9.68 5.82 -15.68
N SER A 95 11.02 5.85 -15.76
CA SER A 95 11.79 7.06 -15.40
C SER A 95 11.40 8.25 -16.28
N VAL A 96 11.27 8.03 -17.60
CA VAL A 96 10.81 9.06 -18.56
C VAL A 96 9.37 9.49 -18.27
N LEU A 97 8.49 8.57 -17.87
CA LEU A 97 7.12 8.89 -17.50
C LEU A 97 7.04 9.87 -16.32
N VAL A 98 7.88 9.66 -15.29
CA VAL A 98 7.97 10.55 -14.12
C VAL A 98 8.63 11.88 -14.48
N ARG A 99 9.71 11.84 -15.27
CA ARG A 99 10.48 13.00 -15.69
C ARG A 99 10.81 12.92 -17.20
N PRO A 100 9.96 13.50 -18.07
CA PRO A 100 10.15 13.41 -19.52
C PRO A 100 11.29 14.29 -20.04
N ASN A 101 11.58 15.42 -19.38
CA ASN A 101 12.59 16.38 -19.81
C ASN A 101 13.53 16.78 -18.67
N ALA A 102 14.77 17.13 -19.02
CA ALA A 102 15.76 17.66 -18.09
C ALA A 102 15.30 18.97 -17.43
N LYS A 103 14.52 19.79 -18.14
CA LYS A 103 13.93 21.04 -17.64
C LYS A 103 12.93 20.82 -16.49
N MET A 104 12.28 19.66 -16.44
CA MET A 104 11.33 19.34 -15.37
C MET A 104 12.11 19.03 -14.08
N ARG A 105 11.89 19.86 -13.05
CA ARG A 105 12.54 19.75 -11.74
C ARG A 105 11.79 18.83 -10.77
N VAL A 106 11.41 17.64 -11.26
CA VAL A 106 10.78 16.59 -10.45
C VAL A 106 11.85 15.52 -10.18
N PHE A 107 12.23 15.38 -8.90
CA PHE A 107 13.27 14.49 -8.37
C PHE A 107 12.68 13.63 -7.25
N VAL A 108 11.97 12.59 -7.64
CA VAL A 108 11.30 11.68 -6.71
C VAL A 108 12.31 10.71 -6.12
N ASN A 109 12.26 10.56 -4.78
CA ASN A 109 12.95 9.50 -4.06
C ASN A 109 11.94 8.74 -3.22
N LEU A 110 11.87 7.42 -3.40
CA LEU A 110 11.03 6.55 -2.58
C LEU A 110 11.59 5.14 -2.52
N MET A 111 11.33 4.48 -1.41
CA MET A 111 11.58 3.06 -1.22
C MET A 111 10.28 2.40 -0.74
N VAL A 112 9.76 1.46 -1.51
CA VAL A 112 8.51 0.75 -1.20
C VAL A 112 8.72 -0.74 -1.42
N MET A 113 8.22 -1.53 -0.46
CA MET A 113 8.21 -2.98 -0.57
C MET A 113 6.87 -3.42 -1.16
N GLU A 114 6.93 -4.11 -2.30
CA GLU A 114 5.75 -4.66 -2.97
C GLU A 114 5.37 -6.02 -2.39
N LYS A 115 4.17 -6.49 -2.76
CA LYS A 115 3.63 -7.77 -2.29
C LYS A 115 4.52 -8.98 -2.60
N ASN A 116 5.30 -8.92 -3.69
CA ASN A 116 6.20 -9.99 -4.13
C ASN A 116 7.57 -10.00 -3.42
N TYR A 117 7.81 -9.07 -2.49
CA TYR A 117 9.09 -8.97 -1.79
C TYR A 117 9.40 -10.22 -0.97
N SER A 118 10.57 -10.83 -1.18
CA SER A 118 11.00 -12.07 -0.52
C SER A 118 11.46 -11.87 0.94
N LYS A 119 11.27 -10.66 1.50
CA LYS A 119 11.72 -10.26 2.85
C LYS A 119 13.23 -10.34 3.07
N SER A 120 14.00 -10.57 2.01
CA SER A 120 15.45 -10.71 2.03
C SER A 120 16.10 -9.81 0.98
N GLY A 121 17.19 -9.16 1.37
CA GLY A 121 18.10 -8.49 0.44
C GLY A 121 17.71 -7.08 -0.02
N GLU A 122 16.68 -6.43 0.53
CA GLU A 122 16.22 -5.08 0.11
C GLU A 122 16.21 -4.94 -1.43
N THR A 123 17.11 -4.13 -1.99
CA THR A 123 17.26 -3.88 -3.44
C THR A 123 17.73 -5.10 -4.24
N MET A 124 18.36 -6.09 -3.60
CA MET A 124 18.86 -7.34 -4.19
C MET A 124 17.88 -8.51 -4.08
N CYS A 125 16.59 -8.23 -3.85
CA CYS A 125 15.53 -9.24 -3.84
C CYS A 125 15.49 -10.04 -5.17
N PRO A 126 15.51 -11.38 -5.14
CA PRO A 126 15.42 -12.22 -6.35
C PRO A 126 14.16 -11.94 -7.18
N ASN A 127 13.03 -11.74 -6.52
CA ASN A 127 11.74 -11.45 -7.15
C ASN A 127 11.56 -10.00 -7.59
N ASP A 128 12.58 -9.14 -7.44
CA ASP A 128 12.51 -7.71 -7.78
C ASP A 128 11.33 -6.99 -7.09
N GLY A 129 11.09 -7.31 -5.81
CA GLY A 129 9.96 -6.79 -5.03
C GLY A 129 10.25 -5.51 -4.22
N CYS A 130 11.49 -5.01 -4.26
CA CYS A 130 11.86 -3.74 -3.62
C CYS A 130 11.94 -2.64 -4.67
N VAL A 131 10.95 -1.74 -4.64
CA VAL A 131 10.88 -0.58 -5.52
C VAL A 131 11.74 0.54 -4.95
N TYR A 132 12.73 0.96 -5.73
CA TYR A 132 13.66 2.02 -5.34
C TYR A 132 13.75 3.07 -6.46
N PHE A 133 13.18 4.25 -6.20
CA PHE A 133 13.37 5.43 -7.04
C PHE A 133 14.45 6.33 -6.44
N ARG A 134 15.38 6.76 -7.29
CA ARG A 134 16.38 7.77 -6.95
C ARG A 134 16.40 8.83 -8.03
N ASN A 135 16.19 10.09 -7.67
CA ASN A 135 16.18 11.23 -8.59
C ASN A 135 15.23 11.07 -9.79
N SER A 136 14.04 10.50 -9.55
CA SER A 136 13.04 10.14 -10.58
C SER A 136 13.46 9.01 -11.53
N GLU A 137 14.53 8.28 -11.22
CA GLU A 137 14.92 7.07 -11.96
C GLU A 137 14.53 5.82 -11.20
N LEU A 138 13.87 4.87 -11.88
CA LEU A 138 13.52 3.57 -11.32
C LEU A 138 14.72 2.62 -11.41
N ILE A 139 15.39 2.39 -10.27
CA ILE A 139 16.62 1.58 -10.21
C ILE A 139 16.28 0.09 -10.05
N SER A 140 15.40 -0.25 -9.11
CA SER A 140 14.98 -1.63 -8.84
C SER A 140 13.48 -1.69 -8.57
N GLY A 141 12.91 -2.88 -8.76
CA GLY A 141 11.53 -3.18 -8.41
C GLY A 141 10.57 -3.26 -9.59
N GLN A 142 9.54 -4.10 -9.43
CA GLN A 142 8.36 -4.14 -10.29
C GLN A 142 7.25 -3.32 -9.66
N LEU A 143 6.62 -2.44 -10.44
CA LEU A 143 5.60 -1.53 -9.92
C LEU A 143 4.25 -2.25 -9.83
N GLY A 144 3.70 -2.33 -8.62
CA GLY A 144 2.40 -2.92 -8.33
C GLY A 144 1.49 -1.99 -7.55
N LYS A 145 0.48 -2.58 -6.89
CA LYS A 145 -0.52 -1.85 -6.10
C LYS A 145 0.11 -1.07 -4.95
N ALA A 146 1.19 -1.53 -4.31
CA ALA A 146 1.76 -0.80 -3.18
C ALA A 146 2.39 0.52 -3.61
N THR A 147 2.95 0.59 -4.83
CA THR A 147 3.60 1.81 -5.34
C THR A 147 2.62 2.72 -6.09
N LEU A 148 1.75 2.17 -6.94
CA LEU A 148 0.89 2.94 -7.84
C LEU A 148 -0.59 2.94 -7.46
N GLY A 149 -1.00 2.01 -6.58
CA GLY A 149 -2.39 1.83 -6.18
C GLY A 149 -2.79 2.69 -4.97
N ASN A 150 -4.03 2.47 -4.52
CA ASN A 150 -4.61 3.15 -3.37
C ASN A 150 -4.18 2.52 -2.04
N GLY A 151 -4.24 3.31 -0.97
CA GLY A 151 -4.06 2.84 0.42
C GLY A 151 -2.62 2.74 0.92
N ASN A 152 -1.63 3.31 0.20
CA ASN A 152 -0.27 3.43 0.69
C ASN A 152 0.25 4.88 0.66
N LYS A 153 0.57 5.41 1.84
CA LYS A 153 1.15 6.75 2.03
C LYS A 153 2.54 6.93 1.40
N ASN A 154 3.25 5.83 1.19
CA ASN A 154 4.59 5.83 0.59
C ASN A 154 4.57 5.61 -0.93
N GLY A 155 3.39 5.48 -1.55
CA GLY A 155 3.26 5.30 -2.99
C GLY A 155 3.77 6.50 -3.80
N LEU A 156 4.07 6.25 -5.09
CA LEU A 156 4.66 7.22 -6.02
C LEU A 156 3.81 8.49 -6.15
N PHE A 157 2.50 8.34 -6.35
CA PHE A 157 1.60 9.47 -6.51
C PHE A 157 1.47 10.32 -5.24
N THR A 158 1.45 9.66 -4.09
CA THR A 158 1.42 10.33 -2.78
C THR A 158 2.71 11.12 -2.54
N VAL A 159 3.86 10.57 -2.93
CA VAL A 159 5.16 11.28 -2.86
C VAL A 159 5.13 12.50 -3.79
N LEU A 160 4.70 12.33 -5.05
CA LEU A 160 4.59 13.43 -6.03
C LEU A 160 3.67 14.56 -5.53
N LEU A 161 2.50 14.21 -5.00
CA LEU A 161 1.53 15.17 -4.46
C LEU A 161 2.14 16.01 -3.34
N ARG A 162 2.81 15.36 -2.39
CA ARG A 162 3.31 16.01 -1.17
C ARG A 162 4.63 16.74 -1.37
N ASP A 163 5.48 16.24 -2.27
CA ASP A 163 6.80 16.83 -2.51
C ASP A 163 6.80 17.98 -3.52
N TYR A 164 5.85 17.96 -4.45
CA TYR A 164 5.72 18.93 -5.51
C TYR A 164 4.35 19.59 -5.45
N ASN A 165 3.37 19.06 -6.19
CA ASN A 165 2.03 19.60 -6.25
C ASN A 165 1.04 18.57 -6.79
N ALA A 166 -0.25 18.87 -6.62
CA ALA A 166 -1.36 18.12 -7.20
C ALA A 166 -1.25 17.99 -8.72
N TYR A 167 -0.81 19.04 -9.40
CA TYR A 167 -0.66 19.05 -10.85
C TYR A 167 0.37 18.02 -11.35
N ALA A 168 1.53 17.90 -10.71
CA ALA A 168 2.56 16.94 -11.07
C ALA A 168 2.08 15.50 -10.86
N ALA A 169 1.36 15.25 -9.75
CA ALA A 169 0.76 13.94 -9.51
C ALA A 169 -0.29 13.60 -10.59
N ALA A 170 -1.22 14.51 -10.88
CA ALA A 170 -2.25 14.32 -11.89
C ALA A 170 -1.68 14.15 -13.31
N SER A 171 -0.65 14.94 -13.67
CA SER A 171 0.05 14.83 -14.95
C SER A 171 0.71 13.46 -15.10
N CYS A 172 1.40 12.97 -14.05
CA CYS A 172 2.01 11.65 -14.02
C CYS A 172 0.96 10.53 -14.16
N MET A 173 -0.17 10.62 -13.45
CA MET A 173 -1.29 9.67 -13.57
C MET A 173 -1.85 9.62 -14.99
N ASN A 174 -2.02 10.78 -15.63
CA ASN A 174 -2.53 10.86 -17.00
C ASN A 174 -1.56 10.23 -18.01
N ARG A 175 -0.26 10.48 -17.88
CA ARG A 175 0.77 9.81 -18.71
C ARG A 175 0.73 8.30 -18.53
N LEU A 176 0.58 7.82 -17.28
CA LEU A 176 0.47 6.39 -16.99
C LEU A 176 -0.77 5.76 -17.60
N ALA A 177 -1.93 6.40 -17.48
CA ALA A 177 -3.18 5.90 -18.03
C ALA A 177 -3.09 5.75 -19.56
N LYS A 178 -2.55 6.76 -20.24
CA LYS A 178 -2.34 6.78 -21.70
C LYS A 178 -1.34 5.72 -22.17
N LEU A 179 -0.20 5.63 -21.49
CA LEU A 179 0.82 4.62 -21.80
C LEU A 179 0.26 3.22 -21.63
N SER A 180 -0.37 2.95 -20.49
CA SER A 180 -0.84 1.62 -20.13
C SER A 180 -1.93 1.12 -21.08
N ALA A 181 -2.91 1.97 -21.42
CA ALA A 181 -4.00 1.59 -22.31
C ALA A 181 -3.50 1.18 -23.71
N ARG A 182 -2.52 1.91 -24.27
CA ARG A 182 -1.95 1.62 -25.59
C ARG A 182 -0.95 0.47 -25.55
N TRP A 183 -0.16 0.37 -24.48
CA TRP A 183 0.84 -0.68 -24.33
C TRP A 183 0.19 -2.05 -24.17
N ILE A 184 -0.79 -2.18 -23.28
CA ILE A 184 -1.44 -3.48 -23.01
C ILE A 184 -2.22 -3.99 -24.24
N GLY A 185 -2.83 -3.08 -25.01
CA GLY A 185 -3.52 -3.43 -26.26
C GLY A 185 -2.60 -4.02 -27.33
N ASN A 186 -1.36 -3.55 -27.42
CA ASN A 186 -0.36 -4.08 -28.35
C ASN A 186 0.37 -5.32 -27.81
N HIS A 187 0.61 -5.38 -26.50
CA HIS A 187 1.29 -6.52 -25.87
C HIS A 187 0.42 -7.79 -25.90
N GLY A 188 -0.89 -7.62 -25.69
CA GLY A 188 -1.83 -8.72 -25.51
C GLY A 188 -1.74 -9.29 -24.10
N PHE A 189 -2.85 -9.25 -23.37
CA PHE A 189 -2.99 -9.90 -22.07
C PHE A 189 -4.33 -10.62 -22.04
N SER A 190 -4.30 -11.94 -21.93
CA SER A 190 -5.49 -12.79 -21.98
C SER A 190 -5.45 -13.85 -20.89
N ILE A 191 -6.63 -14.33 -20.51
CA ILE A 191 -6.81 -15.46 -19.60
C ILE A 191 -7.44 -16.61 -20.38
N GLY A 192 -6.83 -17.79 -20.31
CA GLY A 192 -7.35 -19.03 -20.91
C GLY A 192 -7.93 -19.99 -19.87
N ILE A 193 -8.52 -21.08 -20.36
CA ILE A 193 -8.91 -22.21 -19.49
C ILE A 193 -7.68 -22.96 -18.96
N ASP A 194 -6.61 -23.00 -19.74
CA ASP A 194 -5.34 -23.66 -19.39
C ASP A 194 -4.66 -22.99 -18.17
N ASP A 195 -4.87 -21.68 -17.99
CA ASP A 195 -4.34 -20.90 -16.87
C ASP A 195 -4.90 -21.34 -15.50
N VAL A 196 -6.08 -21.98 -15.52
CA VAL A 196 -6.80 -22.48 -14.33
C VAL A 196 -6.90 -24.01 -14.31
N GLN A 197 -6.25 -24.70 -15.24
CA GLN A 197 -6.22 -26.14 -15.27
C GLN A 197 -5.23 -26.68 -14.22
N PRO A 198 -5.66 -27.56 -13.29
CA PRO A 198 -4.77 -28.15 -12.32
C PRO A 198 -3.81 -29.14 -12.98
N GLY A 199 -2.53 -29.06 -12.63
CA GLY A 199 -1.55 -30.06 -13.05
C GLY A 199 -1.81 -31.42 -12.41
N ALA A 200 -1.26 -32.48 -13.02
CA ALA A 200 -1.40 -33.84 -12.51
C ALA A 200 -0.79 -33.99 -11.10
N ARG A 201 0.35 -33.32 -10.86
CA ARG A 201 1.02 -33.31 -9.56
C ARG A 201 0.14 -32.65 -8.50
N LEU A 202 -0.40 -31.46 -8.80
CA LEU A 202 -1.34 -30.77 -7.90
C LEU A 202 -2.55 -31.65 -7.56
N SER A 203 -3.12 -32.32 -8.56
CA SER A 203 -4.31 -33.15 -8.39
C SER A 203 -4.05 -34.34 -7.46
N SER A 204 -2.94 -35.07 -7.66
CA SER A 204 -2.55 -36.18 -6.78
C SER A 204 -2.26 -35.71 -5.35
N GLN A 205 -1.50 -34.61 -5.19
CA GLN A 205 -1.21 -34.07 -3.86
C GLN A 205 -2.46 -33.54 -3.17
N LYS A 206 -3.38 -32.91 -3.90
CA LYS A 206 -4.67 -32.45 -3.38
C LYS A 206 -5.46 -33.64 -2.82
N GLU A 207 -5.61 -34.72 -3.57
CA GLU A 207 -6.37 -35.89 -3.12
C GLU A 207 -5.78 -36.53 -1.87
N GLU A 208 -4.46 -36.66 -1.81
CA GLU A 208 -3.74 -37.18 -0.64
C GLU A 208 -4.03 -36.31 0.60
N ARG A 209 -3.89 -34.98 0.48
CA ARG A 209 -4.12 -34.04 1.60
C ARG A 209 -5.57 -33.99 2.04
N ILE A 210 -6.52 -34.08 1.13
CA ILE A 210 -7.95 -34.13 1.48
C ILE A 210 -8.26 -35.43 2.24
N LYS A 211 -7.72 -36.58 1.80
CA LYS A 211 -7.88 -37.86 2.50
C LYS A 211 -7.27 -37.82 3.92
N GLU A 212 -6.06 -37.30 4.06
CA GLU A 212 -5.42 -37.09 5.37
C GLU A 212 -6.28 -36.20 6.29
N GLY A 213 -6.76 -35.07 5.76
CA GLY A 213 -7.61 -34.14 6.50
C GLY A 213 -8.92 -34.76 6.94
N TYR A 214 -9.58 -35.51 6.05
CA TYR A 214 -10.82 -36.22 6.37
C TYR A 214 -10.60 -37.32 7.43
N SER A 215 -9.48 -38.04 7.36
CA SER A 215 -9.11 -39.02 8.38
C SER A 215 -8.93 -38.38 9.75
N LYS A 216 -8.30 -37.20 9.83
CA LYS A 216 -8.17 -36.46 11.09
C LYS A 216 -9.51 -35.98 11.61
N CYS A 217 -10.35 -35.38 10.76
CA CYS A 217 -11.70 -35.00 11.16
C CYS A 217 -12.50 -36.22 11.67
N GLY A 218 -12.35 -37.39 11.04
CA GLY A 218 -12.93 -38.64 11.51
C GLY A 218 -12.46 -39.02 12.91
N MET A 219 -11.16 -38.94 13.19
CA MET A 219 -10.62 -39.18 14.54
C MET A 219 -11.20 -38.23 15.60
N HIS A 220 -11.33 -36.94 15.30
CA HIS A 220 -11.95 -35.97 16.21
C HIS A 220 -13.44 -36.27 16.46
N ILE A 221 -14.17 -36.68 15.41
CA ILE A 221 -15.58 -37.10 15.53
C ILE A 221 -15.70 -38.36 16.40
N ASP A 222 -14.79 -39.32 16.24
CA ASP A 222 -14.77 -40.55 17.06
C ASP A 222 -14.46 -40.27 18.53
N LEU A 223 -13.51 -39.37 18.81
CA LEU A 223 -13.20 -38.93 20.18
C LEU A 223 -14.40 -38.22 20.82
N TYR A 224 -15.11 -37.41 20.04
CA TYR A 224 -16.34 -36.76 20.48
C TYR A 224 -17.44 -37.78 20.79
N ASN A 225 -17.66 -38.76 19.91
CA ASN A 225 -18.66 -39.80 20.13
C ASN A 225 -18.32 -40.69 21.35
N LYS A 226 -17.03 -40.88 21.64
CA LYS A 226 -16.54 -41.60 22.84
C LYS A 226 -16.49 -40.72 24.10
N GLY A 227 -16.82 -39.43 24.01
CA GLY A 227 -16.77 -38.48 25.13
C GLY A 227 -15.37 -38.17 25.66
N LYS A 228 -14.31 -38.49 24.90
CA LYS A 228 -12.89 -38.29 25.31
C LYS A 228 -12.24 -37.05 24.71
N LEU A 229 -13.02 -36.15 24.11
CA LEU A 229 -12.52 -34.94 23.49
C LEU A 229 -12.03 -33.95 24.56
N SER A 230 -10.81 -33.46 24.43
CA SER A 230 -10.27 -32.39 25.26
C SER A 230 -11.00 -31.08 24.97
N LEU A 231 -11.64 -30.49 25.97
CA LEU A 231 -12.38 -29.24 25.82
C LEU A 231 -11.44 -28.04 25.73
N GLN A 232 -11.73 -27.14 24.79
CA GLN A 232 -11.09 -25.84 24.77
C GLN A 232 -11.69 -24.94 25.86
N PRO A 233 -10.88 -24.04 26.47
CA PRO A 233 -11.34 -23.17 27.54
C PRO A 233 -12.50 -22.28 27.05
N GLY A 234 -13.60 -22.25 27.82
CA GLY A 234 -14.80 -21.46 27.50
C GLY A 234 -15.70 -22.03 26.41
N CYS A 235 -15.41 -23.23 25.87
CA CYS A 235 -16.21 -23.87 24.83
C CYS A 235 -16.88 -25.15 25.32
N ASN A 236 -18.11 -25.40 24.84
CA ASN A 236 -18.77 -26.70 25.04
C ASN A 236 -18.12 -27.78 24.16
N ALA A 237 -18.36 -29.07 24.45
CA ALA A 237 -17.81 -30.19 23.67
C ALA A 237 -18.12 -30.10 22.17
N ALA A 238 -19.35 -29.72 21.81
CA ALA A 238 -19.74 -29.55 20.41
C ALA A 238 -19.05 -28.35 19.75
N GLN A 239 -18.89 -27.24 20.46
CA GLN A 239 -18.19 -26.06 19.94
C GLN A 239 -16.69 -26.32 19.76
N THR A 240 -16.09 -27.09 20.68
CA THR A 240 -14.69 -27.52 20.58
C THR A 240 -14.48 -28.37 19.33
N LEU A 241 -15.37 -29.34 19.07
CA LEU A 241 -15.31 -30.17 17.87
C LEU A 241 -15.42 -29.31 16.60
N GLU A 242 -16.36 -28.36 16.55
CA GLU A 242 -16.52 -27.46 15.40
C GLU A 242 -15.29 -26.60 15.15
N ALA A 243 -14.67 -26.08 16.21
CA ALA A 243 -13.45 -25.27 16.12
C ALA A 243 -12.27 -26.10 15.61
N GLU A 244 -12.06 -27.32 16.12
CA GLU A 244 -10.99 -28.22 15.68
C GLU A 244 -11.15 -28.63 14.21
N ILE A 245 -12.36 -29.04 13.81
CA ILE A 245 -12.63 -29.42 12.42
C ILE A 245 -12.44 -28.21 11.49
N THR A 246 -13.00 -27.04 11.84
CA THR A 246 -12.85 -25.83 11.02
C THR A 246 -11.39 -25.42 10.88
N GLY A 247 -10.61 -25.53 11.96
CA GLY A 247 -9.17 -25.29 11.96
C GLY A 247 -8.43 -26.22 11.00
N GLU A 248 -8.71 -27.52 11.01
CA GLU A 248 -8.05 -28.47 10.11
C GLU A 248 -8.45 -28.26 8.64
N LEU A 249 -9.73 -28.00 8.36
CA LEU A 249 -10.21 -27.74 6.99
C LEU A 249 -9.62 -26.44 6.40
N ASN A 250 -9.40 -25.42 7.23
CA ASN A 250 -8.73 -24.19 6.80
C ASN A 250 -7.25 -24.44 6.45
N LYS A 251 -6.54 -25.27 7.23
CA LYS A 251 -5.15 -25.66 6.91
C LYS A 251 -5.05 -26.41 5.58
N ILE A 252 -6.00 -27.31 5.29
CA ILE A 252 -6.03 -28.05 4.01
C ILE A 252 -6.08 -27.05 2.84
N ARG A 253 -6.96 -26.05 2.92
CA ARG A 253 -7.08 -25.01 1.88
C ARG A 253 -5.81 -24.18 1.72
N GLU A 254 -5.19 -23.76 2.83
CA GLU A 254 -3.95 -22.99 2.80
C GLU A 254 -2.79 -23.77 2.18
N ILE A 255 -2.62 -25.04 2.56
CA ILE A 255 -1.60 -25.92 2.01
C ILE A 255 -1.85 -26.13 0.52
N ALA A 256 -3.07 -26.51 0.13
CA ALA A 256 -3.44 -26.72 -1.28
C ALA A 256 -3.21 -25.46 -2.12
N GLY A 257 -3.54 -24.28 -1.59
CA GLY A 257 -3.26 -23.00 -2.24
C GLY A 257 -1.77 -22.72 -2.39
N SER A 258 -0.96 -23.00 -1.37
CA SER A 258 0.49 -22.79 -1.42
C SER A 258 1.18 -23.72 -2.44
N VAL A 259 0.71 -24.95 -2.58
CA VAL A 259 1.20 -25.91 -3.58
C VAL A 259 0.81 -25.44 -4.97
N CYS A 260 -0.47 -25.04 -5.16
CA CYS A 260 -0.96 -24.50 -6.41
C CYS A 260 -0.10 -23.33 -6.90
N LEU A 261 0.17 -22.34 -6.06
CA LEU A 261 0.93 -21.15 -6.45
C LEU A 261 2.40 -21.43 -6.81
N LYS A 262 2.98 -22.52 -6.28
CA LYS A 262 4.34 -22.95 -6.61
C LYS A 262 4.42 -23.70 -7.95
N GLU A 263 3.32 -24.35 -8.34
CA GLU A 263 3.26 -25.14 -9.59
C GLU A 263 2.91 -24.28 -10.80
N LEU A 264 2.14 -23.20 -10.60
CA LEU A 264 1.77 -22.30 -11.69
C LEU A 264 2.99 -21.62 -12.31
N HIS A 265 3.00 -21.55 -13.64
CA HIS A 265 4.03 -20.85 -14.38
C HIS A 265 4.00 -19.35 -14.09
N TRP A 266 5.16 -18.69 -14.06
CA TRP A 266 5.29 -17.26 -13.75
C TRP A 266 4.61 -16.33 -14.77
N ARG A 267 4.36 -16.81 -16.00
CA ARG A 267 3.59 -16.08 -17.03
C ARG A 267 2.07 -16.22 -16.89
N ASN A 268 1.58 -17.03 -15.95
CA ASN A 268 0.16 -17.27 -15.80
C ASN A 268 -0.59 -15.97 -15.46
N SER A 269 -1.63 -15.64 -16.21
CA SER A 269 -2.33 -14.35 -16.13
C SER A 269 -2.98 -14.09 -14.76
N PRO A 270 -3.76 -15.01 -14.15
CA PRO A 270 -4.26 -14.87 -12.79
C PRO A 270 -3.17 -14.67 -11.75
N LEU A 271 -2.03 -15.35 -11.88
CA LEU A 271 -0.91 -15.20 -10.97
C LEU A 271 -0.33 -13.78 -11.06
N ILE A 272 -0.12 -13.27 -12.26
CA ILE A 272 0.36 -11.90 -12.50
C ILE A 272 -0.61 -10.88 -11.88
N MET A 273 -1.92 -11.01 -12.13
CA MET A 273 -2.92 -10.08 -11.58
C MET A 273 -2.93 -10.07 -10.04
N SER A 274 -2.78 -11.24 -9.42
CA SER A 274 -2.74 -11.34 -7.96
C SER A 274 -1.45 -10.81 -7.35
N GLN A 275 -0.32 -11.00 -8.03
CA GLN A 275 0.99 -10.50 -7.63
C GLN A 275 1.10 -8.99 -7.74
N CYS A 276 0.67 -8.40 -8.86
CA CYS A 276 0.65 -6.95 -9.04
C CYS A 276 -0.46 -6.27 -8.22
N GLY A 277 -1.45 -7.04 -7.76
CA GLY A 277 -2.56 -6.54 -6.96
C GLY A 277 -3.62 -5.80 -7.77
N SER A 278 -3.72 -6.06 -9.08
CA SER A 278 -4.71 -5.45 -9.95
C SER A 278 -6.11 -5.98 -9.69
N LYS A 279 -6.25 -7.32 -9.65
CA LYS A 279 -7.49 -8.02 -9.34
C LYS A 279 -7.19 -9.44 -8.87
N GLY A 280 -8.00 -9.90 -7.92
CA GLY A 280 -7.91 -11.26 -7.40
C GLY A 280 -6.86 -11.42 -6.30
N SER A 281 -7.08 -12.46 -5.50
CA SER A 281 -6.20 -12.84 -4.40
C SER A 281 -5.61 -14.24 -4.64
N PRO A 282 -4.54 -14.63 -3.93
CA PRO A 282 -4.03 -15.99 -3.99
C PRO A 282 -5.08 -17.03 -3.58
N ILE A 283 -6.04 -16.63 -2.73
CA ILE A 283 -7.19 -17.46 -2.34
C ILE A 283 -8.10 -17.69 -3.55
N ASN A 284 -8.41 -16.66 -4.34
CA ASN A 284 -9.28 -16.81 -5.51
C ASN A 284 -8.67 -17.79 -6.54
N ILE A 285 -7.36 -17.72 -6.76
CA ILE A 285 -6.65 -18.66 -7.64
C ILE A 285 -6.76 -20.09 -7.08
N SER A 286 -6.50 -20.25 -5.78
CA SER A 286 -6.62 -21.55 -5.11
C SER A 286 -8.04 -22.13 -5.24
N GLN A 287 -9.08 -21.30 -5.13
CA GLN A 287 -10.47 -21.74 -5.27
C GLN A 287 -10.82 -22.18 -6.69
N MET A 288 -10.29 -21.51 -7.70
CA MET A 288 -10.51 -21.87 -9.11
C MET A 288 -9.81 -23.18 -9.49
N ILE A 289 -8.58 -23.39 -8.99
CA ILE A 289 -7.70 -24.48 -9.44
C ILE A 289 -7.70 -25.65 -8.45
N ALA A 290 -7.42 -25.38 -7.16
CA ALA A 290 -7.19 -26.40 -6.14
C ALA A 290 -8.48 -26.85 -5.45
N CYS A 291 -9.05 -26.04 -4.54
CA CYS A 291 -10.32 -26.36 -3.86
C CYS A 291 -11.00 -25.10 -3.33
N VAL A 292 -12.34 -25.08 -3.33
CA VAL A 292 -13.11 -23.93 -2.84
C VAL A 292 -13.00 -23.80 -1.31
N GLY A 293 -13.02 -24.93 -0.60
CA GLY A 293 -12.87 -25.01 0.85
C GLY A 293 -14.19 -24.95 1.63
N GLN A 294 -14.10 -24.72 2.95
CA GLN A 294 -15.26 -24.71 3.85
C GLN A 294 -16.19 -23.53 3.57
N GLN A 295 -17.48 -23.81 3.37
CA GLN A 295 -18.54 -22.79 3.31
C GLN A 295 -19.09 -22.56 4.73
N SER A 296 -18.98 -21.32 5.22
CA SER A 296 -19.53 -20.91 6.51
C SER A 296 -20.83 -20.12 6.30
N VAL A 297 -21.80 -20.35 7.18
CA VAL A 297 -23.03 -19.55 7.26
C VAL A 297 -23.16 -19.01 8.68
N GLY A 298 -23.20 -17.68 8.85
CA GLY A 298 -23.29 -17.05 10.17
C GLY A 298 -22.12 -17.37 11.09
N GLY A 299 -20.91 -17.48 10.53
CA GLY A 299 -19.68 -17.80 11.27
C GLY A 299 -19.56 -19.25 11.75
N ARG A 300 -20.44 -20.16 11.31
CA ARG A 300 -20.42 -21.60 11.64
C ARG A 300 -20.48 -22.44 10.37
N ARG A 301 -20.19 -23.74 10.47
CA ARG A 301 -20.46 -24.69 9.37
C ARG A 301 -21.97 -24.78 9.09
N ALA A 302 -22.34 -25.33 7.94
CA ALA A 302 -23.73 -25.38 7.50
C ALA A 302 -24.67 -25.95 8.59
N PRO A 303 -25.70 -25.19 9.01
CA PRO A 303 -26.64 -25.64 10.03
C PRO A 303 -27.50 -26.81 9.53
N ASN A 304 -28.14 -27.52 10.45
CA ASN A 304 -29.10 -28.56 10.10
C ASN A 304 -30.39 -27.90 9.59
N GLY A 305 -30.68 -28.04 8.29
CA GLY A 305 -31.95 -27.61 7.70
C GLY A 305 -33.08 -28.63 7.89
N PHE A 306 -32.74 -29.89 8.15
CA PHE A 306 -33.67 -30.97 8.48
C PHE A 306 -33.38 -31.49 9.90
N ILE A 307 -34.27 -32.34 10.41
CA ILE A 307 -34.10 -33.01 11.71
C ILE A 307 -32.75 -33.75 11.73
N ASP A 308 -31.83 -33.28 12.57
CA ASP A 308 -30.48 -33.83 12.79
C ASP A 308 -29.57 -33.98 11.57
N ARG A 309 -29.84 -33.26 10.47
CA ARG A 309 -28.99 -33.28 9.26
C ARG A 309 -29.12 -32.01 8.43
N SER A 310 -28.11 -31.74 7.60
CA SER A 310 -28.07 -30.60 6.68
C SER A 310 -28.96 -30.81 5.45
N LEU A 311 -28.80 -31.95 4.76
CA LEU A 311 -29.56 -32.36 3.58
C LEU A 311 -30.04 -33.81 3.69
N PRO A 312 -31.12 -34.21 2.98
CA PRO A 312 -31.64 -35.57 3.02
C PRO A 312 -30.68 -36.63 2.46
N HIS A 313 -29.69 -36.20 1.67
CA HIS A 313 -28.64 -37.05 1.09
C HIS A 313 -27.63 -37.57 2.11
N PHE A 314 -27.58 -36.96 3.31
CA PHE A 314 -26.69 -37.40 4.38
C PHE A 314 -27.47 -38.16 5.47
N PRO A 315 -26.83 -39.12 6.15
CA PRO A 315 -27.39 -39.78 7.33
C PRO A 315 -27.72 -38.80 8.46
N ARG A 316 -28.58 -39.23 9.39
CA ARG A 316 -28.89 -38.45 10.59
C ARG A 316 -27.69 -38.41 11.52
N ASN A 317 -27.49 -37.28 12.20
CA ASN A 317 -26.37 -37.00 13.11
C ASN A 317 -24.99 -37.06 12.46
N ASP A 318 -24.93 -37.02 11.13
CA ASP A 318 -23.67 -37.06 10.39
C ASP A 318 -22.92 -35.72 10.50
N LYS A 319 -21.66 -35.76 10.93
CA LYS A 319 -20.79 -34.57 11.12
C LYS A 319 -19.54 -34.49 10.21
N PRO A 320 -19.34 -35.29 9.15
CA PRO A 320 -18.14 -35.22 8.33
C PRO A 320 -18.08 -33.89 7.57
N PRO A 321 -16.89 -33.50 7.09
CA PRO A 321 -16.70 -32.24 6.37
C PRO A 321 -17.70 -32.05 5.20
N ALA A 322 -17.91 -33.08 4.38
CA ALA A 322 -18.81 -33.00 3.21
C ALA A 322 -20.28 -32.76 3.59
N ALA A 323 -20.78 -33.39 4.66
CA ALA A 323 -22.15 -33.19 5.14
C ALA A 323 -22.37 -31.78 5.72
N LYS A 324 -21.29 -31.09 6.07
CA LYS A 324 -21.30 -29.77 6.72
C LYS A 324 -20.73 -28.66 5.84
N GLY A 325 -20.75 -28.85 4.52
CA GLY A 325 -20.46 -27.78 3.56
C GLY A 325 -18.99 -27.57 3.24
N PHE A 326 -18.13 -28.56 3.43
CA PHE A 326 -16.78 -28.53 2.85
C PHE A 326 -16.83 -28.90 1.37
N VAL A 327 -16.31 -28.01 0.52
CA VAL A 327 -16.26 -28.19 -0.93
C VAL A 327 -14.83 -28.58 -1.32
N ALA A 328 -14.65 -29.85 -1.65
CA ALA A 328 -13.37 -30.43 -2.04
C ALA A 328 -13.02 -30.12 -3.50
N ASN A 329 -14.04 -29.97 -4.34
CA ASN A 329 -13.89 -29.61 -5.74
C ASN A 329 -13.46 -28.15 -5.92
N SER A 330 -12.84 -27.86 -7.06
CA SER A 330 -12.55 -26.50 -7.50
C SER A 330 -13.59 -26.03 -8.52
N PHE A 331 -13.62 -24.75 -8.84
CA PHE A 331 -14.50 -24.26 -9.90
C PHE A 331 -14.17 -24.87 -11.27
N TYR A 332 -12.89 -25.20 -11.51
CA TYR A 332 -12.47 -25.91 -12.72
C TYR A 332 -13.03 -27.34 -12.79
N SER A 333 -12.93 -28.12 -11.70
CA SER A 333 -13.41 -29.51 -11.71
C SER A 333 -14.94 -29.62 -11.74
N GLY A 334 -15.64 -28.54 -11.38
CA GLY A 334 -17.09 -28.51 -11.23
C GLY A 334 -17.54 -28.98 -9.85
N LEU A 335 -18.60 -28.37 -9.35
CA LEU A 335 -19.18 -28.68 -8.03
C LEU A 335 -20.21 -29.80 -8.14
N THR A 336 -20.24 -30.69 -7.16
CA THR A 336 -21.36 -31.65 -7.02
C THR A 336 -22.63 -30.94 -6.56
N ALA A 337 -23.79 -31.58 -6.71
CA ALA A 337 -25.08 -30.96 -6.38
C ALA A 337 -25.17 -30.48 -4.91
N THR A 338 -24.64 -31.26 -3.96
CA THR A 338 -24.62 -30.89 -2.52
C THR A 338 -23.63 -29.76 -2.26
N GLU A 339 -22.44 -29.79 -2.86
CA GLU A 339 -21.45 -28.72 -2.75
C GLU A 339 -21.96 -27.39 -3.34
N PHE A 340 -22.62 -27.44 -4.51
CA PHE A 340 -23.22 -26.28 -5.14
C PHE A 340 -24.30 -25.64 -4.25
N PHE A 341 -25.14 -26.47 -3.61
CA PHE A 341 -26.15 -25.99 -2.68
C PHE A 341 -25.52 -25.27 -1.48
N PHE A 342 -24.51 -25.86 -0.85
CA PHE A 342 -23.81 -25.23 0.28
C PHE A 342 -23.06 -23.95 -0.12
N HIS A 343 -22.46 -23.93 -1.31
CA HIS A 343 -21.81 -22.73 -1.84
C HIS A 343 -22.82 -21.60 -2.05
N THR A 344 -24.00 -21.91 -2.56
CA THR A 344 -25.09 -20.95 -2.75
C THR A 344 -25.58 -20.37 -1.41
N MET A 345 -25.63 -21.18 -0.35
CA MET A 345 -25.97 -20.70 1.00
C MET A 345 -24.97 -19.64 1.49
N GLY A 346 -23.67 -19.91 1.35
CA GLY A 346 -22.62 -18.94 1.71
C GLY A 346 -22.66 -17.67 0.86
N GLY A 347 -22.91 -17.80 -0.45
CA GLY A 347 -23.06 -16.65 -1.35
C GLY A 347 -24.26 -15.76 -0.99
N ARG A 348 -25.38 -16.35 -0.57
CA ARG A 348 -26.59 -15.60 -0.19
C ARG A 348 -26.39 -14.76 1.05
N GLU A 349 -25.59 -15.21 2.02
CA GLU A 349 -25.29 -14.42 3.23
C GLU A 349 -24.65 -13.08 2.87
N GLY A 350 -23.65 -13.07 1.97
CA GLY A 350 -23.00 -11.83 1.54
C GLY A 350 -23.94 -10.85 0.80
N LEU A 351 -24.86 -11.38 -0.02
CA LEU A 351 -25.86 -10.56 -0.71
C LEU A 351 -26.86 -9.93 0.28
N VAL A 352 -27.34 -10.72 1.25
CA VAL A 352 -28.30 -10.25 2.27
C VAL A 352 -27.63 -9.24 3.21
N ASP A 353 -26.40 -9.52 3.63
CA ASP A 353 -25.60 -8.63 4.49
C ASP A 353 -25.42 -7.24 3.87
N THR A 354 -25.14 -7.18 2.56
CA THR A 354 -25.04 -5.92 1.81
C THR A 354 -26.35 -5.13 1.83
N ALA A 355 -27.49 -5.82 1.67
CA ALA A 355 -28.80 -5.18 1.70
C ALA A 355 -29.17 -4.63 3.09
N VAL A 356 -28.87 -5.40 4.16
CA VAL A 356 -29.20 -5.00 5.54
C VAL A 356 -28.29 -3.88 6.03
N LYS A 357 -26.97 -3.99 5.81
CA LYS A 357 -25.98 -3.00 6.28
C LYS A 357 -26.23 -1.60 5.76
N THR A 358 -26.80 -1.47 4.56
CA THR A 358 -27.06 -0.15 3.94
C THR A 358 -28.00 0.69 4.80
N ALA A 359 -29.05 0.09 5.38
CA ALA A 359 -30.01 0.82 6.20
C ALA A 359 -29.41 1.26 7.55
N GLU A 360 -28.65 0.38 8.21
CA GLU A 360 -28.03 0.66 9.50
C GLU A 360 -26.92 1.71 9.38
N THR A 361 -26.01 1.53 8.42
CA THR A 361 -24.88 2.44 8.20
C THR A 361 -25.34 3.82 7.72
N GLY A 362 -26.35 3.88 6.84
CA GLY A 362 -26.91 5.14 6.36
C GLY A 362 -27.58 5.94 7.48
N TYR A 363 -28.36 5.29 8.34
CA TYR A 363 -29.00 5.97 9.47
C TYR A 363 -27.98 6.45 10.51
N MET A 364 -26.97 5.64 10.80
CA MET A 364 -25.86 6.02 11.68
C MET A 364 -25.10 7.24 11.14
N SER A 365 -24.70 7.22 9.86
CA SER A 365 -24.00 8.33 9.21
C SER A 365 -24.82 9.63 9.25
N ARG A 366 -26.13 9.56 8.97
CA ARG A 366 -27.04 10.71 9.10
C ARG A 366 -27.07 11.30 10.51
N ARG A 367 -27.16 10.44 11.54
CA ARG A 367 -27.17 10.88 12.95
C ARG A 367 -25.87 11.56 13.34
N LEU A 368 -24.73 11.01 12.91
CA LEU A 368 -23.41 11.60 13.17
C LEU A 368 -23.26 12.95 12.47
N MET A 369 -23.66 13.05 11.20
CA MET A 369 -23.58 14.30 10.45
C MET A 369 -24.39 15.40 11.13
N LYS A 370 -25.63 15.12 11.53
CA LYS A 370 -26.47 16.10 12.24
C LYS A 370 -25.97 16.50 13.62
N ALA A 371 -25.19 15.65 14.28
CA ALA A 371 -24.61 16.00 15.57
C ALA A 371 -23.34 16.84 15.44
N LEU A 372 -22.62 16.76 14.32
CA LEU A 372 -21.28 17.31 14.16
C LEU A 372 -21.19 18.41 13.09
N GLU A 373 -22.21 18.67 12.28
CA GLU A 373 -22.17 19.64 11.17
C GLU A 373 -21.82 21.08 11.61
N ASP A 374 -22.15 21.46 12.84
CA ASP A 374 -21.91 22.80 13.38
C ASP A 374 -20.47 23.02 13.88
N LEU A 375 -19.61 22.00 13.89
CA LEU A 375 -18.25 22.11 14.43
C LEU A 375 -17.25 22.56 13.37
N SER A 376 -16.63 23.72 13.63
CA SER A 376 -15.58 24.29 12.79
C SER A 376 -14.33 24.65 13.60
N ALA A 377 -13.16 24.58 12.94
CA ALA A 377 -11.91 25.09 13.49
C ALA A 377 -11.86 26.62 13.38
N HIS A 378 -11.53 27.32 14.46
CA HIS A 378 -11.41 28.79 14.49
C HIS A 378 -9.95 29.24 14.36
N TYR A 379 -9.76 30.54 14.08
CA TYR A 379 -8.44 31.16 13.89
C TYR A 379 -7.51 31.09 15.11
N ASP A 380 -8.08 30.92 16.31
CA ASP A 380 -7.32 30.73 17.55
C ASP A 380 -6.91 29.26 17.80
N GLY A 381 -7.21 28.35 16.86
CA GLY A 381 -6.92 26.92 16.97
C GLY A 381 -7.96 26.12 17.74
N THR A 382 -9.01 26.77 18.27
CA THR A 382 -10.08 26.10 19.02
C THR A 382 -11.14 25.52 18.09
N VAL A 383 -11.78 24.43 18.50
CA VAL A 383 -12.95 23.87 17.83
C VAL A 383 -14.18 24.28 18.62
N ARG A 384 -15.10 25.00 17.96
CA ARG A 384 -16.32 25.49 18.60
C ARG A 384 -17.55 25.08 17.81
N SER A 385 -18.68 25.04 18.51
CA SER A 385 -20.00 24.89 17.91
C SER A 385 -20.56 26.24 17.46
N ALA A 386 -21.68 26.21 16.73
CA ALA A 386 -22.42 27.41 16.33
C ALA A 386 -22.81 28.32 17.51
N ASN A 387 -22.99 27.76 18.72
CA ASN A 387 -23.27 28.53 19.94
C ASN A 387 -22.01 29.13 20.59
N SER A 388 -20.87 29.11 19.90
CA SER A 388 -19.55 29.51 20.40
C SER A 388 -19.07 28.72 21.64
N ALA A 389 -19.68 27.56 21.92
CA ALA A 389 -19.20 26.69 22.98
C ALA A 389 -17.95 25.95 22.51
N ILE A 390 -16.90 25.99 23.32
CA ILE A 390 -15.62 25.32 23.03
C ILE A 390 -15.80 23.82 23.28
N VAL A 391 -15.51 23.01 22.27
CA VAL A 391 -15.49 21.54 22.37
C VAL A 391 -14.06 21.05 22.59
N GLN A 392 -13.10 21.60 21.86
CA GLN A 392 -11.67 21.33 22.01
C GLN A 392 -10.87 22.63 21.99
N PHE A 393 -9.87 22.73 22.86
CA PHE A 393 -8.95 23.87 22.87
C PHE A 393 -7.94 23.81 21.71
N VAL A 394 -7.56 22.60 21.30
CA VAL A 394 -6.73 22.33 20.13
C VAL A 394 -7.34 21.15 19.41
N TYR A 395 -7.52 21.25 18.09
CA TYR A 395 -8.04 20.15 17.29
C TYR A 395 -7.14 18.91 17.41
N GLY A 396 -7.68 17.78 17.85
CA GLY A 396 -6.93 16.51 17.90
C GLY A 396 -5.68 16.51 18.79
N ASP A 397 -5.61 17.41 19.77
CA ASP A 397 -4.46 17.70 20.65
C ASP A 397 -3.19 18.22 19.95
N ASP A 398 -3.00 17.96 18.66
CA ASP A 398 -1.83 18.36 17.87
C ASP A 398 -2.08 19.53 16.89
N GLY A 399 -3.34 19.84 16.59
CA GLY A 399 -3.76 20.92 15.68
C GLY A 399 -3.50 20.61 14.20
N MET A 400 -3.31 19.34 13.85
CA MET A 400 -2.84 18.95 12.53
C MET A 400 -3.94 18.33 11.66
N ASP A 401 -3.79 18.42 10.34
CA ASP A 401 -4.73 17.87 9.37
C ASP A 401 -4.41 16.40 9.00
N PRO A 402 -5.33 15.45 9.26
CA PRO A 402 -5.18 14.05 8.86
C PRO A 402 -4.86 13.83 7.38
N VAL A 403 -5.36 14.69 6.47
CA VAL A 403 -5.16 14.59 5.02
C VAL A 403 -3.66 14.65 4.66
N HIS A 404 -2.92 15.49 5.38
CA HIS A 404 -1.53 15.81 5.05
C HIS A 404 -0.50 14.96 5.83
N MET A 405 -0.95 13.98 6.59
CA MET A 405 -0.10 13.11 7.42
C MET A 405 0.77 12.14 6.61
N GLU A 406 2.08 12.16 6.84
CA GLU A 406 3.04 11.43 6.00
C GLU A 406 3.63 10.16 6.60
N GLY A 407 3.87 10.18 7.90
CA GLY A 407 4.55 9.11 8.60
C GLY A 407 3.64 7.92 8.87
N LYS A 408 4.27 6.86 9.36
CA LYS A 408 3.56 5.71 9.94
C LYS A 408 2.84 6.19 11.21
N ASP A 409 1.73 5.53 11.55
CA ASP A 409 0.97 5.77 12.79
C ASP A 409 0.47 7.22 12.97
N GLY A 410 0.27 7.94 11.87
CA GLY A 410 -0.24 9.32 11.91
C GLY A 410 0.82 10.39 12.18
N ALA A 411 2.11 10.04 12.15
CA ALA A 411 3.15 11.05 12.30
C ALA A 411 3.11 12.09 11.15
N PRO A 412 3.37 13.37 11.43
CA PRO A 412 3.21 14.43 10.44
C PRO A 412 4.24 14.31 9.32
N LEU A 413 5.48 13.91 9.61
CA LEU A 413 6.58 13.90 8.64
C LEU A 413 7.25 12.52 8.57
N ASN A 414 7.71 12.16 7.37
CA ASN A 414 8.63 11.04 7.15
C ASN A 414 10.06 11.59 7.00
N LEU A 415 10.82 11.60 8.10
CA LEU A 415 12.14 12.23 8.19
C LEU A 415 13.19 11.53 7.31
N ASP A 416 13.17 10.19 7.23
CA ASP A 416 14.07 9.42 6.36
C ASP A 416 13.92 9.81 4.89
N ARG A 417 12.68 9.91 4.41
CA ARG A 417 12.39 10.31 3.03
C ARG A 417 12.77 11.76 2.77
N LEU A 418 12.47 12.65 3.70
CA LEU A 418 12.84 14.06 3.61
C LEU A 418 14.36 14.23 3.49
N LEU A 419 15.12 13.43 4.23
CA LEU A 419 16.57 13.40 4.14
C LEU A 419 17.05 12.95 2.75
N MET A 420 16.44 11.90 2.18
CA MET A 420 16.78 11.48 0.81
C MET A 420 16.47 12.58 -0.21
N LYS A 421 15.34 13.28 -0.06
CA LYS A 421 14.97 14.43 -0.90
C LYS A 421 15.97 15.57 -0.79
N THR A 422 16.40 15.94 0.41
CA THR A 422 17.34 17.07 0.59
C THR A 422 18.71 16.75 0.02
N LYS A 423 19.19 15.51 0.19
CA LYS A 423 20.43 15.04 -0.45
C LYS A 423 20.35 15.04 -1.98
N ALA A 424 19.18 14.79 -2.55
CA ALA A 424 18.95 14.83 -3.99
C ALA A 424 18.90 16.25 -4.56
N ILE A 425 18.24 17.18 -3.86
CA ILE A 425 18.12 18.59 -4.28
C ILE A 425 19.47 19.31 -4.15
N CYS A 426 20.20 19.05 -3.07
CA CYS A 426 21.49 19.64 -2.77
C CYS A 426 22.57 18.55 -2.76
N PRO A 427 23.12 18.14 -3.92
CA PRO A 427 24.22 17.19 -3.96
C PRO A 427 25.47 17.77 -3.30
N ALA A 428 26.29 16.89 -2.71
CA ALA A 428 27.44 17.31 -1.90
C ALA A 428 28.57 17.99 -2.69
N ASN A 429 28.62 17.87 -4.03
CA ASN A 429 29.49 18.59 -4.98
C ASN A 429 30.94 18.90 -4.51
N GLY A 430 31.57 18.01 -3.74
CA GLY A 430 32.94 18.18 -3.25
C GLY A 430 33.10 18.99 -1.95
N TYR A 431 32.00 19.37 -1.28
CA TYR A 431 32.04 19.93 0.06
C TYR A 431 32.33 18.83 1.11
N ASP A 432 33.13 19.20 2.11
CA ASP A 432 33.44 18.32 3.23
C ASP A 432 32.19 17.97 4.05
N ALA A 433 32.09 16.70 4.44
CA ALA A 433 31.10 16.26 5.41
C ALA A 433 31.40 16.87 6.77
N LEU A 434 30.36 17.36 7.45
CA LEU A 434 30.45 17.92 8.78
C LEU A 434 30.80 16.84 9.82
N PRO A 435 31.62 17.16 10.84
CA PRO A 435 31.84 16.28 11.97
C PRO A 435 30.57 16.15 12.82
N CYS A 436 30.41 15.01 13.49
CA CYS A 436 29.23 14.67 14.30
C CYS A 436 28.92 15.72 15.38
N SER A 437 29.96 16.28 16.01
CA SER A 437 29.85 17.34 17.03
C SER A 437 29.30 18.64 16.45
N GLU A 438 29.71 19.01 15.25
CA GLU A 438 29.20 20.21 14.57
C GLU A 438 27.75 20.05 14.10
N ILE A 439 27.36 18.84 13.65
CA ILE A 439 25.96 18.54 13.32
C ILE A 439 25.07 18.77 14.56
N SER A 440 25.44 18.19 15.70
CA SER A 440 24.69 18.36 16.95
C SER A 440 24.62 19.84 17.37
N ARG A 441 25.75 20.56 17.32
CA ARG A 441 25.79 21.99 17.66
C ARG A 441 24.84 22.83 16.79
N LYS A 442 24.91 22.67 15.45
CA LYS A 442 24.06 23.43 14.51
C LYS A 442 22.58 23.10 14.66
N VAL A 443 22.25 21.86 15.00
CA VAL A 443 20.87 21.43 15.27
C VAL A 443 20.34 22.08 16.54
N HIS A 444 21.10 22.05 17.64
CA HIS A 444 20.72 22.71 18.89
C HIS A 444 20.60 24.22 18.72
N GLU A 445 21.50 24.85 17.97
CA GLU A 445 21.43 26.28 17.64
C GLU A 445 20.14 26.61 16.88
N ARG A 446 19.79 25.84 15.84
CA ARG A 446 18.57 26.07 15.06
C ARG A 446 17.29 25.81 15.84
N LEU A 447 17.29 24.81 16.73
CA LEU A 447 16.15 24.47 17.59
C LEU A 447 15.88 25.50 18.69
N SER A 448 16.90 26.29 19.05
CA SER A 448 16.82 27.36 20.04
C SER A 448 16.24 28.66 19.48
N GLN A 449 16.04 28.75 18.16
CA GLN A 449 15.46 29.92 17.51
C GLN A 449 13.96 30.10 17.83
N PRO A 450 13.46 31.35 17.84
CA PRO A 450 12.09 31.68 18.25
C PRO A 450 11.01 31.01 17.39
N ASP A 451 11.26 30.79 16.10
CA ASP A 451 10.33 30.09 15.17
C ASP A 451 9.97 28.67 15.63
N MET A 452 10.83 28.07 16.45
CA MET A 452 10.62 26.73 16.98
C MET A 452 9.91 26.74 18.34
N GLN A 453 9.63 27.88 18.97
CA GLN A 453 8.96 27.89 20.27
C GLN A 453 7.51 27.38 20.18
N PRO A 454 6.94 26.83 21.28
CA PRO A 454 5.55 26.39 21.30
C PRO A 454 4.57 27.51 20.94
N GLU A 455 4.90 28.77 21.28
CA GLU A 455 4.10 29.94 20.91
C GLU A 455 4.12 30.25 19.40
N ALA A 456 5.20 29.89 18.69
CA ALA A 456 5.27 29.90 17.22
C ALA A 456 4.62 28.63 16.58
N GLY A 457 4.20 27.69 17.44
CA GLY A 457 3.41 26.50 17.14
C GLY A 457 4.20 25.28 16.63
N CYS A 458 5.49 25.19 16.94
CA CYS A 458 6.18 23.90 16.85
C CYS A 458 5.99 23.13 18.17
N SER A 459 5.39 21.93 18.10
CA SER A 459 5.15 21.13 19.30
C SER A 459 6.47 20.63 19.92
N ALA A 460 6.50 20.50 21.25
CA ALA A 460 7.65 19.92 21.95
C ALA A 460 7.93 18.47 21.49
N ALA A 461 6.87 17.71 21.17
CA ALA A 461 6.97 16.37 20.60
C ALA A 461 7.69 16.36 19.24
N PHE A 462 7.42 17.33 18.36
CA PHE A 462 8.11 17.43 17.07
C PHE A 462 9.61 17.73 17.25
N LYS A 463 9.98 18.64 18.16
CA LYS A 463 11.39 18.90 18.48
C LYS A 463 12.12 17.65 18.94
N ASN A 464 11.52 16.92 19.88
CA ASN A 464 12.09 15.70 20.43
C ASN A 464 12.23 14.64 19.33
N SER A 465 11.23 14.48 18.46
CA SER A 465 11.29 13.55 17.32
C SER A 465 12.43 13.89 16.36
N LEU A 466 12.62 15.16 16.03
CA LEU A 466 13.71 15.63 15.17
C LEU A 466 15.09 15.39 15.82
N LEU A 467 15.22 15.68 17.12
CA LEU A 467 16.45 15.43 17.89
C LEU A 467 16.79 13.94 17.91
N THR A 468 15.85 13.08 18.31
CA THR A 468 16.04 11.63 18.35
C THR A 468 16.40 11.07 16.97
N PHE A 469 15.79 11.58 15.89
CA PHE A 469 16.14 11.18 14.53
C PHE A 469 17.61 11.53 14.19
N LEU A 470 18.04 12.74 14.50
CA LEU A 470 19.40 13.20 14.20
C LEU A 470 20.45 12.51 15.09
N GLU A 471 20.12 12.22 16.34
CA GLU A 471 20.96 11.41 17.24
C GLU A 471 21.12 9.99 16.70
N ASN A 472 20.03 9.33 16.29
CA ASN A 472 20.08 8.01 15.66
C ASN A 472 20.90 8.03 14.37
N TYR A 473 20.80 9.11 13.60
CA TYR A 473 21.62 9.31 12.41
C TYR A 473 23.11 9.44 12.75
N ILE A 474 23.46 10.22 13.78
CA ILE A 474 24.85 10.36 14.27
C ILE A 474 25.39 9.01 14.75
N VAL A 475 24.59 8.23 15.49
CA VAL A 475 24.96 6.87 15.90
C VAL A 475 25.23 5.97 14.70
N SER A 476 24.42 6.09 13.64
CA SER A 476 24.62 5.33 12.40
C SER A 476 25.90 5.74 11.68
N VAL A 477 26.22 7.03 11.62
CA VAL A 477 27.49 7.55 11.09
C VAL A 477 28.66 6.98 11.88
N ARG A 478 28.62 7.01 13.23
CA ARG A 478 29.67 6.46 14.10
C ARG A 478 29.88 4.96 13.88
N LYS A 479 28.80 4.19 13.73
CA LYS A 479 28.88 2.74 13.41
C LYS A 479 29.56 2.48 12.06
N VAL A 480 29.28 3.29 11.05
CA VAL A 480 29.93 3.17 9.73
C VAL A 480 31.41 3.53 9.83
N ARG A 481 31.76 4.56 10.61
CA ARG A 481 33.17 4.95 10.85
C ARG A 481 33.93 3.84 11.58
N SER A 482 33.36 3.27 12.64
CA SER A 482 34.00 2.18 13.39
C SER A 482 34.14 0.90 12.56
N ALA A 483 33.14 0.57 11.73
CA ALA A 483 33.22 -0.56 10.79
C ALA A 483 34.32 -0.39 9.74
N LEU A 484 34.68 0.85 9.40
CA LEU A 484 35.76 1.19 8.47
C LEU A 484 37.10 1.44 9.16
N GLY A 485 37.19 1.26 10.48
CA GLY A 485 38.42 1.45 11.26
C GLY A 485 38.85 2.91 11.41
N LEU A 486 37.95 3.88 11.18
CA LEU A 486 38.21 5.30 11.35
C LEU A 486 37.92 5.77 12.78
N PRO A 487 38.63 6.80 13.29
CA PRO A 487 38.30 7.44 14.56
C PRO A 487 36.88 8.03 14.55
N GLU A 488 36.25 8.11 15.72
CA GLU A 488 34.86 8.59 15.85
C GLU A 488 34.66 10.02 15.34
N GLU A 489 35.71 10.84 15.37
CA GLU A 489 35.75 12.18 14.79
C GLU A 489 36.75 12.26 13.62
N LYS A 490 36.53 13.21 12.72
CA LYS A 490 37.40 13.46 11.57
C LYS A 490 38.72 14.06 12.09
N ASN A 491 39.82 13.32 11.95
CA ASN A 491 41.16 13.85 12.17
C ASN A 491 41.70 14.38 10.83
N ASP A 492 42.39 15.53 10.85
CA ASP A 492 43.02 16.15 9.66
C ASP A 492 44.19 15.36 9.05
N SER A 493 44.42 14.11 9.48
CA SER A 493 45.47 13.26 8.93
C SER A 493 45.13 12.80 7.50
N GLN A 494 45.97 13.17 6.54
CA GLN A 494 45.79 12.95 5.10
C GLN A 494 45.76 11.46 4.68
N GLU A 495 46.12 10.53 5.58
CA GLU A 495 46.31 9.11 5.30
C GLU A 495 45.00 8.35 5.02
N HIS A 496 43.83 8.89 5.37
CA HIS A 496 42.53 8.22 5.24
C HIS A 496 41.54 8.88 4.27
N ASN A 497 42.01 9.75 3.36
CA ASN A 497 41.15 10.57 2.50
C ASN A 497 40.13 9.76 1.66
N VAL A 498 40.49 8.56 1.20
CA VAL A 498 39.56 7.69 0.42
C VAL A 498 38.47 7.09 1.32
N LEU A 499 38.82 6.63 2.52
CA LEU A 499 37.86 6.07 3.48
C LEU A 499 36.93 7.16 4.03
N GLU A 500 37.46 8.35 4.31
CA GLU A 500 36.69 9.52 4.71
C GLU A 500 35.71 9.97 3.62
N LYS A 501 36.14 10.00 2.34
CA LYS A 501 35.24 10.24 1.20
C LYS A 501 34.16 9.16 1.07
N THR A 502 34.49 7.91 1.38
CA THR A 502 33.53 6.80 1.35
C THR A 502 32.47 6.96 2.44
N VAL A 503 32.88 7.30 3.67
CA VAL A 503 31.96 7.65 4.76
C VAL A 503 31.08 8.85 4.39
N ALA A 504 31.67 9.89 3.82
CA ALA A 504 30.95 11.07 3.36
C ALA A 504 29.91 10.74 2.28
N ASN A 505 30.20 9.82 1.37
CA ASN A 505 29.26 9.38 0.34
C ASN A 505 28.10 8.52 0.89
N ILE A 506 28.36 7.69 1.90
CA ILE A 506 27.34 6.81 2.49
C ILE A 506 26.44 7.59 3.45
N CYS A 507 27.02 8.29 4.42
CA CYS A 507 26.30 8.93 5.52
C CYS A 507 26.70 10.40 5.77
N GLY A 508 27.46 11.03 4.89
CA GLY A 508 27.86 12.43 5.07
C GLY A 508 26.66 13.40 5.06
N PHE A 509 26.80 14.46 5.85
CA PHE A 509 25.95 15.64 5.86
C PHE A 509 26.81 16.87 5.57
N THR A 510 26.47 17.64 4.55
CA THR A 510 27.07 18.97 4.34
C THR A 510 26.29 20.03 5.14
N SER A 511 26.91 21.16 5.47
CA SER A 511 26.21 22.26 6.19
C SER A 511 24.94 22.69 5.47
N ARG A 512 25.05 22.91 4.15
CA ARG A 512 23.92 23.32 3.33
C ARG A 512 22.80 22.28 3.30
N GLN A 513 23.12 20.98 3.27
CA GLN A 513 22.10 19.93 3.32
C GLN A 513 21.38 19.91 4.67
N LEU A 514 22.09 20.13 5.76
CA LEU A 514 21.52 20.19 7.11
C LEU A 514 20.58 21.39 7.26
N GLU A 515 21.02 22.57 6.84
CA GLU A 515 20.21 23.79 6.84
C GLU A 515 18.92 23.62 6.02
N VAL A 516 19.06 23.16 4.76
CA VAL A 516 17.90 22.92 3.87
C VAL A 516 16.98 21.84 4.42
N PHE A 517 17.51 20.79 5.06
CA PHE A 517 16.71 19.75 5.69
C PHE A 517 15.88 20.30 6.86
N LEU A 518 16.51 21.04 7.77
CA LEU A 518 15.83 21.63 8.91
C LEU A 518 14.74 22.62 8.46
N GLU A 519 15.05 23.52 7.53
CA GLU A 519 14.08 24.47 6.98
C GLU A 519 12.91 23.77 6.27
N THR A 520 13.19 22.72 5.51
CA THR A 520 12.15 21.95 4.82
C THR A 520 11.23 21.25 5.82
N CYS A 521 11.80 20.64 6.86
CA CYS A 521 11.02 19.99 7.93
C CYS A 521 10.10 20.99 8.64
N ILE A 522 10.60 22.17 9.00
CA ILE A 522 9.84 23.23 9.67
C ILE A 522 8.70 23.71 8.77
N LYS A 523 9.02 24.16 7.55
CA LYS A 523 8.03 24.68 6.60
C LYS A 523 6.91 23.67 6.34
N ARG A 524 7.27 22.40 6.18
CA ARG A 524 6.33 21.31 5.91
C ARG A 524 5.55 20.87 7.13
N TYR A 525 6.04 21.13 8.34
CA TYR A 525 5.26 20.93 9.57
C TYR A 525 4.16 22.01 9.68
N HIS A 526 4.51 23.27 9.46
CA HIS A 526 3.53 24.37 9.50
C HIS A 526 2.44 24.25 8.44
N SER A 527 2.77 23.79 7.23
CA SER A 527 1.79 23.61 6.15
C SER A 527 0.79 22.48 6.39
N LYS A 528 0.91 21.72 7.49
CA LYS A 528 0.05 20.57 7.81
C LYS A 528 -0.93 20.87 8.94
N ARG A 529 -0.92 22.09 9.45
CA ARG A 529 -1.89 22.49 10.46
C ARG A 529 -3.28 22.53 9.83
N MET A 530 -4.27 22.23 10.65
CA MET A 530 -5.67 22.40 10.26
C MET A 530 -5.90 23.87 9.90
N GLU A 531 -6.46 24.11 8.72
CA GLU A 531 -6.81 25.47 8.29
C GLU A 531 -8.02 25.99 9.10
N ALA A 532 -7.97 27.26 9.46
CA ALA A 532 -9.10 27.92 10.11
C ALA A 532 -10.30 28.01 9.15
N GLY A 533 -11.49 27.75 9.66
CA GLY A 533 -12.72 27.65 8.87
C GLY A 533 -13.03 26.24 8.36
N ALA A 534 -12.14 25.26 8.56
CA ALA A 534 -12.41 23.88 8.18
C ALA A 534 -13.61 23.30 8.97
N ALA A 535 -14.56 22.68 8.25
CA ALA A 535 -15.73 22.01 8.81
C ALA A 535 -15.35 20.62 9.38
N VAL A 536 -14.52 20.63 10.43
CA VAL A 536 -13.90 19.44 11.03
C VAL A 536 -14.93 18.42 11.53
N GLY A 537 -16.11 18.86 11.98
CA GLY A 537 -17.15 17.95 12.45
C GLY A 537 -17.82 17.16 11.33
N ALA A 538 -18.10 17.79 10.20
CA ALA A 538 -18.64 17.10 9.03
C ALA A 538 -17.64 16.06 8.47
N ILE A 539 -16.35 16.44 8.41
CA ILE A 539 -15.27 15.53 8.01
C ILE A 539 -15.18 14.33 8.96
N GLY A 540 -15.23 14.58 10.28
CA GLY A 540 -15.23 13.53 11.30
C GLY A 540 -16.44 12.60 11.18
N ALA A 541 -17.64 13.15 11.02
CA ALA A 541 -18.87 12.38 10.85
C ALA A 541 -18.81 11.46 9.63
N GLN A 542 -18.36 11.98 8.49
CA GLN A 542 -18.23 11.20 7.26
C GLN A 542 -17.15 10.12 7.39
N SER A 543 -16.00 10.45 7.99
CA SER A 543 -14.88 9.50 8.17
C SER A 543 -15.24 8.29 9.04
N ILE A 544 -16.15 8.48 10.01
CA ILE A 544 -16.71 7.41 10.87
C ILE A 544 -17.86 6.68 10.16
N GLY A 545 -18.75 7.45 9.50
CA GLY A 545 -19.95 6.94 8.87
C GLY A 545 -19.69 6.14 7.60
N GLU A 546 -18.58 6.40 6.90
CA GLU A 546 -18.15 5.64 5.73
C GLU A 546 -17.48 4.33 6.18
N PRO A 547 -18.13 3.17 5.96
CA PRO A 547 -17.48 1.88 6.21
C PRO A 547 -16.22 1.78 5.34
N GLY A 548 -15.11 1.38 5.97
CA GLY A 548 -13.83 1.17 5.27
C GLY A 548 -13.84 -0.05 4.37
#